data_AF-M0LRZ8-F1
#
_entry.id   AF-M0LRZ8-F1
#
_cell.length_a   1.000
_cell.length_b   1.000
_cell.length_c   1.000
_cell.angle_alpha   90.00
_cell.angle_beta   90.00
_cell.angle_gamma   90.00
#
_symmetry.space_group_name_H-M   'P 1'
#
loop_
_entity.id
_entity.type
_entity.pdbx_description
1 polymer ?
#
loop_
_entity_poly.entity_id
_entity_poly.type
_entity_poly.pdbx_seq_one_letter_code
_entity_poly.pdbx_strand_id
1 'polypeptide(L)'
;MTETSYTRTTNRNRLLYIGLWALATMVFVGTTVAGYPAVGAVAFFVLGGATFTLGEPESMFDERDASIIKEASANTIRVVGLTSAVVFPVVSALAGLGYVEFPMWLAPVGGFIAVMFALWGGFLVVARGRR
;
A
#
# COMPACT_ATOMS: atom_id res chain seq x y z
N MET A 1 32.74 -7.36 13.97
CA MET A 1 31.69 -6.33 13.85
C MET A 1 30.99 -6.27 15.20
N THR A 2 31.01 -5.14 15.91
CA THR A 2 30.37 -5.03 17.23
C THR A 2 28.85 -4.90 17.07
N GLU A 3 28.09 -5.52 17.96
CA GLU A 3 26.61 -5.60 17.92
C GLU A 3 25.91 -4.23 17.75
N THR A 4 26.53 -3.17 18.26
CA THR A 4 26.12 -1.77 18.13
C THR A 4 26.30 -1.18 16.72
N SER A 5 27.28 -1.66 15.95
CA SER A 5 27.52 -1.21 14.56
C SER A 5 26.57 -1.85 13.55
N TYR A 6 26.15 -3.09 13.82
CA TYR A 6 25.16 -3.83 13.02
C TYR A 6 23.76 -3.19 13.14
N THR A 7 23.27 -3.01 14.36
CA THR A 7 21.95 -2.42 14.66
C THR A 7 21.76 -1.00 14.10
N ARG A 8 22.80 -0.17 14.10
CA ARG A 8 22.76 1.20 13.55
C ARG A 8 22.60 1.22 12.03
N THR A 9 23.23 0.28 11.34
CA THR A 9 23.20 0.19 9.86
C THR A 9 21.84 -0.33 9.38
N THR A 10 21.29 -1.35 10.03
CA THR A 10 19.97 -1.92 9.72
C THR A 10 18.84 -0.90 9.92
N ASN A 11 18.84 -0.16 11.05
CA ASN A 11 17.84 0.88 11.29
C ASN A 11 17.92 2.03 10.28
N ARG A 12 19.14 2.42 9.88
CA ARG A 12 19.33 3.45 8.84
C ARG A 12 18.77 2.99 7.49
N ASN A 13 19.08 1.77 7.06
CA ASN A 13 18.60 1.24 5.79
C ASN A 13 17.06 1.10 5.78
N ARG A 14 16.46 0.70 6.92
CA ARG A 14 15.00 0.65 7.09
C ARG A 14 14.35 2.03 6.96
N LEU A 15 14.90 3.05 7.62
CA LEU A 15 14.39 4.42 7.52
C LEU A 15 14.57 4.99 6.10
N LEU A 16 15.70 4.70 5.44
CA LEU A 16 15.93 5.08 4.04
C LEU A 16 14.96 4.37 3.10
N TYR A 17 14.67 3.09 3.31
CA TYR A 17 13.69 2.34 2.53
C TYR A 17 12.31 3.01 2.62
N ILE A 18 11.82 3.24 3.85
CA ILE A 18 10.52 3.90 4.09
C ILE A 18 10.53 5.32 3.50
N GLY A 19 11.61 6.07 3.73
CA GLY A 19 11.78 7.44 3.23
C GLY A 19 11.77 7.52 1.71
N LEU A 20 12.43 6.59 1.01
CA LEU A 20 12.46 6.52 -0.45
C LEU A 20 11.07 6.22 -1.02
N TRP A 21 10.33 5.28 -0.45
CA TRP A 21 8.96 5.01 -0.88
C TRP A 21 8.01 6.18 -0.62
N ALA A 22 8.14 6.83 0.54
CA ALA A 22 7.36 8.03 0.86
C ALA A 22 7.68 9.19 -0.11
N LEU A 23 8.97 9.42 -0.37
CA LEU A 23 9.44 10.43 -1.32
C LEU A 23 8.96 10.12 -2.75
N ALA A 24 9.12 8.87 -3.20
CA ALA A 24 8.65 8.41 -4.51
C ALA A 24 7.17 8.71 -4.69
N THR A 25 6.36 8.38 -3.70
CA THR A 25 4.91 8.64 -3.70
C THR A 25 4.60 10.13 -3.73
N MET A 26 5.26 10.95 -2.91
CA MET A 26 5.05 12.40 -2.90
C MET A 26 5.43 13.05 -4.24
N VAL A 27 6.55 12.65 -4.83
CA VAL A 27 6.99 13.15 -6.14
C VAL A 27 6.01 12.74 -7.23
N PHE A 28 5.55 11.48 -7.23
CA PHE A 28 4.56 10.99 -8.19
C PHE A 28 3.24 11.78 -8.11
N VAL A 29 2.71 11.96 -6.90
CA VAL A 29 1.48 12.72 -6.69
C VAL A 29 1.67 14.18 -7.10
N GLY A 30 2.76 14.83 -6.66
CA GLY A 30 3.03 16.23 -6.97
C GLY A 30 3.19 16.50 -8.47
N THR A 31 3.90 15.63 -9.19
CA THR A 31 4.08 15.75 -10.64
C THR A 31 2.81 15.42 -11.42
N THR A 32 2.00 14.48 -10.94
CA THR A 32 0.68 14.19 -11.52
C THR A 32 -0.23 15.41 -11.40
N VAL A 33 -0.29 16.04 -10.22
CA VAL A 33 -1.06 17.28 -9.99
C VAL A 33 -0.52 18.44 -10.85
N ALA A 34 0.79 18.50 -11.07
CA ALA A 34 1.41 19.51 -11.93
C ALA A 34 1.25 19.24 -13.45
N GLY A 35 0.56 18.17 -13.86
CA GLY A 35 0.31 17.86 -15.27
C GLY A 35 1.41 17.06 -15.97
N TYR A 36 2.37 16.50 -15.21
CA TYR A 36 3.48 15.70 -15.73
C TYR A 36 3.47 14.24 -15.23
N PRO A 37 2.39 13.47 -15.46
CA PRO A 37 2.25 12.12 -14.91
C PRO A 37 3.33 11.14 -15.40
N ALA A 38 3.82 11.30 -16.63
CA ALA A 38 4.89 10.48 -17.17
C ALA A 38 6.23 10.70 -16.42
N VAL A 39 6.57 11.96 -16.11
CA VAL A 39 7.76 12.31 -15.33
C VAL A 39 7.63 11.76 -13.91
N GLY A 40 6.43 11.87 -13.34
CA GLY A 40 6.11 11.28 -12.04
C GLY A 40 6.36 9.78 -11.99
N ALA A 41 5.87 9.05 -12.99
CA ALA A 41 6.04 7.60 -13.06
C ALA A 41 7.53 7.21 -13.13
N VAL A 42 8.31 7.89 -13.97
CA VAL A 42 9.77 7.67 -14.07
C VAL A 42 10.44 7.95 -12.72
N ALA A 43 10.14 9.08 -12.08
CA ALA A 43 10.72 9.43 -10.79
C ALA A 43 10.34 8.41 -9.70
N PHE A 44 9.10 7.93 -9.70
CA PHE A 44 8.63 6.90 -8.78
C PHE A 44 9.44 5.60 -8.92
N PHE A 45 9.63 5.11 -10.14
CA PHE A 45 10.39 3.89 -10.39
C PHE A 45 11.88 4.07 -10.10
N VAL A 46 12.47 5.23 -10.36
CA VAL A 46 13.87 5.52 -10.02
C VAL A 46 14.08 5.53 -8.50
N LEU A 47 13.22 6.24 -7.77
CA LEU A 47 13.30 6.34 -6.31
C LEU A 47 12.98 5.01 -5.62
N GLY A 48 11.95 4.30 -6.08
CA GLY A 48 11.63 2.95 -5.62
C GLY A 48 12.75 1.97 -5.96
N GLY A 49 13.30 2.05 -7.17
CA GLY A 49 14.41 1.22 -7.63
C GLY A 49 15.70 1.43 -6.84
N ALA A 50 15.95 2.65 -6.36
CA ALA A 50 17.09 2.92 -5.48
C ALA A 50 17.08 2.07 -4.20
N THR A 51 15.91 1.60 -3.75
CA THR A 51 15.83 0.72 -2.57
C THR A 51 16.52 -0.63 -2.78
N PHE A 52 16.64 -1.13 -4.01
CA PHE A 52 17.37 -2.37 -4.31
C PHE A 52 18.87 -2.25 -4.00
N THR A 53 19.41 -1.03 -3.90
CA THR A 53 20.82 -0.79 -3.55
C THR A 53 21.09 -0.87 -2.05
N LEU A 54 20.04 -0.91 -1.21
CA LEU A 54 20.16 -0.90 0.26
C LEU A 54 20.57 -2.26 0.87
N GLY A 55 20.73 -3.29 0.04
CA GLY A 55 21.07 -4.66 0.44
C GLY A 55 19.87 -5.43 0.99
N GLU A 56 19.89 -6.75 0.83
CA GLU A 56 18.91 -7.62 1.50
C GLU A 56 19.18 -7.64 3.00
N PRO A 57 18.18 -7.36 3.83
CA PRO A 57 18.34 -7.48 5.27
C PRO A 57 18.50 -8.94 5.67
N GLU A 58 19.61 -9.27 6.32
CA GLU A 58 19.91 -10.60 6.86
C GLU A 58 18.81 -10.98 7.88
N SER A 59 17.93 -11.91 7.48
CA SER A 59 16.78 -12.46 8.21
C SER A 59 16.02 -11.48 9.12
N MET A 60 15.01 -10.81 8.56
CA MET A 60 14.03 -9.97 9.28
C MET A 60 12.97 -10.74 10.10
N PHE A 61 13.14 -12.05 10.28
CA PHE A 61 12.15 -12.90 10.95
C PHE A 61 12.68 -13.37 12.32
N ASP A 62 12.90 -12.42 13.24
CA ASP A 62 12.86 -12.70 14.68
C ASP A 62 11.37 -12.82 15.09
N GLU A 63 11.03 -13.69 16.05
CA GLU A 63 9.66 -13.86 16.56
C GLU A 63 9.04 -12.53 17.02
N ARG A 64 9.89 -11.57 17.44
CA ARG A 64 9.48 -10.20 17.80
C ARG A 64 8.91 -9.41 16.61
N ASP A 65 9.49 -9.53 15.41
CA ASP A 65 9.01 -8.82 14.22
C ASP A 65 7.72 -9.43 13.67
N ALA A 66 7.46 -10.73 13.90
CA ALA A 66 6.21 -11.37 13.49
C ALA A 66 4.97 -10.73 14.13
N SER A 67 5.08 -10.29 15.39
CA SER A 67 3.99 -9.60 16.09
C SER A 67 3.69 -8.23 15.48
N ILE A 68 4.74 -7.46 15.18
CA ILE A 68 4.66 -6.12 14.56
C ILE A 68 4.11 -6.24 13.14
N ILE A 69 4.60 -7.20 12.34
CA ILE A 69 4.11 -7.46 10.98
C ILE A 69 2.64 -7.85 11.01
N LYS A 70 2.23 -8.72 11.94
CA LYS A 70 0.82 -9.13 12.09
C LYS A 70 -0.07 -7.93 12.41
N GLU A 71 0.33 -7.07 13.35
CA GLU A 71 -0.44 -5.88 13.72
C GLU A 71 -0.47 -4.85 12.58
N ALA A 72 0.67 -4.57 11.94
CA ALA A 72 0.76 -3.67 10.81
C ALA A 72 -0.08 -4.16 9.62
N SER A 73 -0.07 -5.47 9.34
CA SER A 73 -0.88 -6.08 8.29
C SER A 73 -2.37 -5.98 8.60
N ALA A 74 -2.78 -6.27 9.84
CA ALA A 74 -4.17 -6.14 10.28
C ALA A 74 -4.66 -4.70 10.18
N ASN A 75 -3.84 -3.73 10.61
CA ASN A 75 -4.16 -2.31 10.53
C ASN A 75 -4.23 -1.83 9.08
N THR A 76 -3.30 -2.26 8.22
CA THR A 76 -3.29 -1.91 6.79
C THR A 76 -4.56 -2.41 6.10
N ILE A 77 -4.91 -3.69 6.28
CA ILE A 77 -6.15 -4.28 5.74
C ILE A 77 -7.37 -3.53 6.26
N ARG A 78 -7.39 -3.18 7.56
CA ARG A 78 -8.50 -2.46 8.16
C ARG A 78 -8.66 -1.05 7.58
N VAL A 79 -7.57 -0.29 7.47
CA VAL A 79 -7.59 1.07 6.92
C VAL A 79 -7.98 1.03 5.45
N VAL A 80 -7.29 0.24 4.62
CA VAL A 80 -7.60 0.13 3.18
C VAL A 80 -9.03 -0.37 2.97
N GLY A 81 -9.46 -1.37 3.74
CA GLY A 81 -10.81 -1.91 3.67
C GLY A 81 -11.88 -0.87 4.03
N LEU A 82 -11.72 -0.16 5.16
CA LEU A 82 -12.68 0.86 5.59
C LEU A 82 -12.69 2.06 4.63
N THR A 83 -11.54 2.54 4.19
CA THR A 83 -11.46 3.63 3.21
C THR A 83 -12.14 3.22 1.90
N SER A 84 -11.89 2.01 1.41
CA SER A 84 -12.54 1.50 0.20
C SER A 84 -14.06 1.39 0.36
N ALA A 85 -14.51 0.88 1.51
CA ALA A 85 -15.94 0.73 1.82
C ALA A 85 -16.70 2.07 1.89
N VAL A 86 -16.00 3.20 2.08
CA VAL A 86 -16.60 4.54 2.06
C VAL A 86 -16.42 5.21 0.69
N VAL A 87 -15.21 5.24 0.16
CA VAL A 87 -14.87 5.99 -1.07
C VAL A 87 -15.62 5.43 -2.27
N PHE A 88 -15.68 4.10 -2.46
CA PHE A 88 -16.32 3.53 -3.64
C PHE A 88 -17.83 3.79 -3.70
N PRO A 89 -18.61 3.56 -2.62
CA PRO A 89 -20.03 3.92 -2.63
C PRO A 89 -20.28 5.40 -2.83
N VAL A 90 -19.49 6.27 -2.18
CA VAL A 90 -19.65 7.73 -2.31
C VAL A 90 -19.36 8.20 -3.73
N VAL A 91 -18.23 7.78 -4.32
CA VAL A 91 -17.87 8.16 -5.69
C VAL A 91 -18.87 7.58 -6.69
N SER A 92 -19.33 6.33 -6.49
CA SER A 92 -20.38 5.73 -7.32
C SER A 92 -21.70 6.51 -7.26
N ALA A 93 -22.11 6.94 -6.06
CA ALA A 93 -23.32 7.74 -5.88
C ALA A 93 -23.19 9.11 -6.55
N LEU A 94 -22.05 9.80 -6.37
CA LEU A 94 -21.78 11.08 -7.01
C LEU A 94 -21.74 10.96 -8.54
N ALA A 95 -21.19 9.85 -9.06
CA ALA A 95 -21.17 9.58 -10.49
C ALA A 95 -22.57 9.31 -11.04
N GLY A 96 -23.39 8.53 -10.34
CA GLY A 96 -24.79 8.27 -10.72
C GLY A 96 -25.66 9.53 -10.71
N LEU A 97 -25.30 10.53 -9.90
CA LEU A 97 -25.95 11.84 -9.85
C LEU A 97 -25.39 12.84 -10.90
N GLY A 98 -24.36 12.46 -11.65
CA GLY A 98 -23.72 13.31 -12.65
C GLY A 98 -22.80 14.39 -12.10
N TYR A 99 -22.44 14.33 -10.81
CA TYR A 99 -21.51 15.31 -10.20
C TYR A 99 -20.05 15.04 -10.53
N VAL A 100 -19.70 13.80 -10.83
CA VAL A 100 -18.33 13.38 -11.20
C VAL A 100 -18.36 12.38 -12.34
N GLU A 101 -17.39 12.47 -13.24
CA GLU A 101 -17.19 11.44 -14.26
C GLU A 101 -16.32 10.32 -13.69
N PHE A 102 -16.81 9.09 -13.72
CA PHE A 102 -16.01 7.94 -13.29
C PHE A 102 -14.98 7.60 -14.37
N PRO A 103 -13.67 7.67 -14.09
CA PRO A 103 -12.67 7.37 -15.09
C PRO A 103 -12.75 5.88 -15.46
N MET A 104 -13.01 5.56 -16.72
CA MET A 104 -13.17 4.17 -17.18
C MET A 104 -11.93 3.30 -16.92
N TRP A 105 -10.74 3.90 -16.83
CA TRP A 105 -9.51 3.19 -16.47
C TRP A 105 -9.45 2.72 -15.01
N LEU A 106 -10.30 3.26 -14.12
CA LEU A 106 -10.45 2.80 -12.73
C LEU A 106 -11.45 1.63 -12.60
N ALA A 107 -12.21 1.31 -13.64
CA ALA A 107 -13.16 0.20 -13.61
C ALA A 107 -12.52 -1.15 -13.19
N PRO A 108 -11.31 -1.52 -13.66
CA PRO A 108 -10.63 -2.74 -13.20
C PRO A 108 -10.28 -2.72 -11.71
N VAL A 109 -9.93 -1.54 -11.15
CA VAL A 109 -9.63 -1.38 -9.72
C VAL A 109 -10.88 -1.61 -8.88
N GLY A 110 -12.02 -1.05 -9.33
CA GLY A 110 -13.32 -1.31 -8.70
C GLY A 110 -13.68 -2.81 -8.73
N GLY A 111 -13.48 -3.47 -9.87
CA GLY A 111 -13.70 -4.91 -10.03
C GLY A 111 -12.83 -5.75 -9.09
N PHE A 112 -11.53 -5.43 -9.01
CA PHE A 112 -10.60 -6.10 -8.10
C PHE A 112 -11.04 -6.00 -6.64
N ILE A 113 -11.44 -4.80 -6.19
CA ILE A 113 -11.89 -4.58 -4.82
C ILE A 113 -13.20 -5.31 -4.53
N ALA A 114 -14.15 -5.31 -5.48
CA ALA A 114 -15.38 -6.07 -5.34
C ALA A 114 -15.12 -7.58 -5.18
N VAL A 115 -14.23 -8.15 -6.00
CA VAL A 115 -13.81 -9.56 -5.89
C VAL A 115 -13.13 -9.82 -4.54
N MET A 116 -12.25 -8.93 -4.09
CA MET A 116 -11.57 -9.05 -2.80
C MET A 116 -12.58 -9.11 -1.63
N PHE A 117 -13.56 -8.22 -1.60
CA PHE A 117 -14.59 -8.23 -0.55
C PHE A 117 -15.54 -9.43 -0.65
N ALA A 118 -15.89 -9.86 -1.86
CA ALA A 118 -16.69 -11.07 -2.07
C ALA A 118 -15.97 -12.31 -1.54
N LEU A 119 -14.67 -12.46 -1.82
CA LEU A 119 -13.84 -13.54 -1.29
C LEU A 119 -13.77 -13.49 0.23
N TRP A 120 -13.48 -12.31 0.80
CA TRP A 120 -13.41 -12.12 2.25
C TRP A 120 -14.74 -12.49 2.94
N GLY A 121 -15.86 -11.98 2.41
CA GLY A 121 -17.20 -12.29 2.91
C GLY A 121 -17.53 -13.79 2.80
N GLY A 122 -17.19 -14.42 1.68
CA GLY A 122 -17.35 -15.86 1.46
C GLY A 122 -16.59 -16.68 2.50
N PHE A 123 -15.31 -16.38 2.74
CA PHE A 123 -14.52 -17.04 3.78
C PHE A 123 -15.08 -16.83 5.19
N LEU A 124 -15.65 -15.66 5.47
CA LEU A 124 -16.32 -15.37 6.74
C LEU A 124 -17.55 -16.24 6.96
N VAL A 125 -18.37 -16.42 5.92
CA VAL A 125 -19.55 -17.31 5.97
C VAL A 125 -19.11 -18.76 6.19
N VAL A 126 -18.10 -19.23 5.45
CA VAL A 126 -17.55 -20.59 5.61
C VAL A 126 -17.00 -20.79 7.03
N ALA A 127 -16.25 -19.82 7.57
CA ALA A 127 -15.69 -19.91 8.91
C ALA A 127 -16.75 -19.90 10.01
N ARG A 128 -17.86 -19.18 9.82
CA ARG A 128 -19.00 -19.17 10.75
C ARG A 128 -19.84 -20.44 10.67
N GLY A 129 -20.01 -21.04 9.49
CA GLY A 129 -20.76 -22.29 9.33
C GLY A 129 -20.01 -23.54 9.80
N ARG A 130 -18.71 -23.45 10.09
CA ARG A 130 -17.89 -24.53 10.67
C ARG A 130 -17.78 -24.47 12.20
N ARG A 131 -18.36 -23.46 12.84
CA ARG A 131 -18.51 -23.37 14.31
C ARG A 131 -19.91 -23.82 14.69
#